data_AF-A0A0F9KTT1-F1
#
_entry.id   AF-A0A0F9KTT1-F1
#
_cell.length_a   1.000
_cell.length_b   1.000
_cell.length_c   1.000
_cell.angle_alpha   90.00
_cell.angle_beta   90.00
_cell.angle_gamma   90.00
#
_symmetry.space_group_name_H-M   'P 1'
#
loop_
_entity.id
_entity.type
_entity.pdbx_description
1 polymer ?
#
loop_
_entity_poly.entity_id
_entity_poly.type
_entity_poly.pdbx_seq_one_letter_code
_entity_poly.pdbx_strand_id
1 'polypeptide(L)'
;MTDKQLFVTQIADTPSATSAHNDTLGDIRWVGNKCYKYVKLAEGAIAVVAGVALHYLATPAAGYNVNIVTADVSTADTIPIAAGVSISAPADTNHFWMQIKGAATLLASTNVTGTPSAGQGVQSGATDSDFAVNAGVGAGVDAKLQIGAMLSTTVINLDCMY
;
A
#
# COMPACT_ATOMS: atom_id res chain seq x y z
N MET A 1 -3.41 30.14 -7.71
CA MET A 1 -2.82 29.25 -8.74
C MET A 1 -2.43 27.99 -8.01
N THR A 2 -3.08 26.86 -8.31
CA THR A 2 -2.64 25.57 -7.78
C THR A 2 -1.46 25.15 -8.65
N ASP A 3 -0.26 25.11 -8.09
CA ASP A 3 0.89 24.62 -8.83
C ASP A 3 0.59 23.20 -9.31
N LYS A 4 0.62 23.03 -10.63
CA LYS A 4 0.40 21.73 -11.25
C LYS A 4 1.66 20.92 -11.03
N GLN A 5 1.65 20.05 -10.02
CA GLN A 5 2.75 19.12 -9.75
C GLN A 5 2.99 18.27 -11.01
N LEU A 6 4.21 18.37 -11.55
CA LEU A 6 4.62 17.73 -12.78
C LEU A 6 5.33 16.43 -12.40
N PHE A 7 4.58 15.32 -12.43
CA PHE A 7 5.13 13.99 -12.15
C PHE A 7 5.97 13.55 -13.34
N VAL A 8 7.22 13.18 -13.07
CA VAL A 8 8.17 12.80 -14.14
C VAL A 8 8.05 11.31 -14.50
N THR A 9 7.69 10.45 -13.54
CA THR A 9 7.49 9.02 -13.78
C THR A 9 6.07 8.70 -14.19
N GLN A 10 5.87 7.73 -15.10
CA GLN A 10 4.55 7.11 -15.22
C GLN A 10 4.33 6.15 -14.05
N ILE A 11 3.07 5.98 -13.66
CA ILE A 11 2.69 5.19 -12.49
C ILE A 11 3.11 3.72 -12.60
N ALA A 12 3.17 3.18 -13.81
CA ALA A 12 3.58 1.80 -14.08
C ALA A 12 5.07 1.66 -14.43
N ASP A 13 5.80 2.77 -14.58
CA ASP A 13 7.24 2.68 -14.84
C ASP A 13 7.93 2.14 -13.60
N THR A 14 8.90 1.25 -13.81
CA THR A 14 9.86 0.87 -12.75
C THR A 14 10.92 1.97 -12.74
N PRO A 15 10.88 2.94 -11.80
CA PRO A 15 11.67 4.16 -11.95
C PRO A 15 13.17 3.88 -11.77
N SER A 16 13.92 3.78 -12.87
CA SER A 16 15.39 3.69 -12.78
C SER A 16 15.97 4.99 -12.23
N ALA A 17 16.90 4.89 -11.27
CA ALA A 17 17.57 6.02 -10.62
C ALA A 17 18.35 6.96 -11.58
N THR A 18 18.40 6.63 -12.87
CA THR A 18 19.10 7.38 -13.92
C THR A 18 18.21 8.33 -14.73
N SER A 19 16.89 8.25 -14.58
CA SER A 19 15.95 9.12 -15.30
C SER A 19 15.53 10.29 -14.43
N ALA A 20 16.22 11.44 -14.51
CA ALA A 20 15.86 12.76 -13.98
C ALA A 20 14.67 12.77 -12.98
N HIS A 21 14.85 12.15 -11.81
CA HIS A 21 13.74 11.78 -10.94
C HIS A 21 13.58 12.81 -9.83
N ASN A 22 12.43 13.46 -9.77
CA ASN A 22 12.10 14.52 -8.81
C ASN A 22 10.83 14.22 -8.01
N ASP A 23 10.32 12.98 -8.05
CA ASP A 23 9.28 12.54 -7.13
C ASP A 23 9.92 12.28 -5.75
N THR A 24 9.36 12.90 -4.71
CA THR A 24 9.84 12.81 -3.33
C THR A 24 9.04 11.75 -2.58
N LEU A 25 9.66 11.07 -1.61
CA LEU A 25 8.96 10.14 -0.72
C LEU A 25 7.72 10.80 -0.11
N GLY A 26 6.58 10.14 -0.25
CA GLY A 26 5.28 10.63 0.20
C GLY A 26 4.50 11.43 -0.83
N ASP A 27 5.06 11.68 -2.03
CA ASP A 27 4.31 12.34 -3.11
C ASP A 27 3.02 11.59 -3.42
N ILE A 28 1.94 12.35 -3.62
CA ILE A 28 0.59 11.84 -3.85
C ILE A 28 0.16 12.18 -5.26
N ARG A 29 -0.26 11.16 -6.01
CA ARG A 29 -0.73 11.32 -7.38
C ARG A 29 -2.12 10.71 -7.56
N TRP A 30 -3.02 11.50 -8.13
CA TRP A 30 -4.33 11.04 -8.58
C TRP A 30 -4.33 10.73 -10.07
N VAL A 31 -4.85 9.55 -10.45
CA VAL A 31 -5.10 9.18 -11.84
C VAL A 31 -6.50 8.58 -11.93
N GLY A 32 -7.41 9.30 -12.58
CA GLY A 32 -8.83 8.96 -12.57
C GLY A 32 -9.35 8.86 -11.12
N ASN A 33 -9.96 7.73 -10.77
CA ASN A 33 -10.53 7.49 -9.44
C ASN A 33 -9.56 6.76 -8.49
N LYS A 34 -8.26 6.74 -8.80
CA LYS A 34 -7.22 6.08 -8.01
C LYS A 34 -6.22 7.07 -7.48
N CYS A 35 -5.71 6.80 -6.28
CA CYS A 35 -4.66 7.58 -5.65
C CYS A 35 -3.44 6.70 -5.39
N TYR A 36 -2.26 7.27 -5.61
CA TYR A 36 -0.97 6.61 -5.49
C TYR A 36 -0.05 7.42 -4.61
N LYS A 37 0.80 6.72 -3.85
CA LYS A 37 1.83 7.32 -2.99
C LYS A 37 3.21 6.81 -3.40
N TYR A 38 4.18 7.70 -3.49
CA TYR A 38 5.57 7.33 -3.76
C TYR A 38 6.26 6.87 -2.47
N VAL A 39 6.77 5.64 -2.45
CA VAL A 39 7.28 4.97 -1.25
C VAL A 39 8.61 4.28 -1.51
N LYS A 40 9.31 3.92 -0.42
CA LYS A 40 10.50 3.08 -0.44
C LYS A 40 10.20 1.72 0.20
N LEU A 41 10.60 0.63 -0.43
CA LEU A 41 10.62 -0.71 0.17
C LEU A 41 11.77 -0.81 1.18
N ALA A 42 11.51 -1.37 2.36
CA ALA A 42 12.52 -1.59 3.39
C ALA A 42 13.63 -2.52 2.88
N GLU A 43 14.87 -2.27 3.31
CA GLU A 43 16.01 -3.12 2.97
C GLU A 43 15.81 -4.52 3.57
N GLY A 44 16.09 -5.56 2.77
CA GLY A 44 15.91 -6.95 3.20
C GLY A 44 14.46 -7.44 3.20
N ALA A 45 13.50 -6.62 2.76
CA ALA A 45 12.11 -7.05 2.58
C ALA A 45 11.98 -8.11 1.48
N ILE A 46 10.90 -8.91 1.59
CA ILE A 46 10.53 -9.89 0.56
C ILE A 46 10.31 -9.18 -0.78
N ALA A 47 10.67 -9.84 -1.88
CA ALA A 47 10.51 -9.32 -3.23
C ALA A 47 9.05 -8.95 -3.52
N VAL A 48 8.84 -7.72 -3.99
CA VAL A 48 7.52 -7.18 -4.32
C VAL A 48 7.31 -7.16 -5.82
N VAL A 49 6.14 -7.58 -6.27
CA VAL A 49 5.64 -7.40 -7.63
C VAL A 49 4.26 -6.74 -7.58
N ALA A 50 3.64 -6.42 -8.73
CA ALA A 50 2.32 -5.80 -8.75
C ALA A 50 1.25 -6.68 -8.06
N GLY A 51 0.35 -6.04 -7.31
CA GLY A 51 -0.79 -6.68 -6.63
C GLY A 51 -0.48 -7.22 -5.23
N VAL A 52 0.72 -6.97 -4.70
CA VAL A 52 1.14 -7.40 -3.36
C VAL A 52 0.66 -6.43 -2.29
N ALA A 53 0.19 -6.96 -1.16
CA ALA A 53 -0.15 -6.17 0.02
C ALA A 53 1.11 -5.61 0.68
N LEU A 54 1.06 -4.34 1.07
CA LEU A 54 2.16 -3.64 1.71
C LEU A 54 1.75 -3.07 3.06
N HIS A 55 2.72 -3.00 3.97
CA HIS A 55 2.56 -2.54 5.34
C HIS A 55 3.57 -1.43 5.62
N TYR A 56 3.17 -0.40 6.36
CA TYR A 56 4.12 0.62 6.80
C TYR A 56 5.05 0.03 7.86
N LEU A 57 6.32 0.41 7.77
CA LEU A 57 7.25 0.22 8.86
C LEU A 57 6.89 1.20 9.99
N ALA A 58 6.07 0.79 10.95
CA ALA A 58 5.88 1.59 12.15
C ALA A 58 7.20 1.63 12.94
N THR A 59 7.62 2.80 13.39
CA THR A 59 8.39 2.90 14.63
C THR A 59 7.50 3.71 15.57
N PRO A 60 7.51 3.48 16.90
CA PRO A 60 6.56 4.11 17.80
C PRO A 60 6.64 5.65 17.80
N ALA A 61 7.75 6.20 17.28
CA ALA A 61 8.01 7.63 17.15
C ALA A 61 7.76 8.22 15.75
N ALA A 62 7.70 7.42 14.67
CA ALA A 62 7.64 7.95 13.29
C ALA A 62 6.49 7.43 12.40
N GLY A 63 5.86 6.29 12.71
CA GLY A 63 4.66 5.81 12.00
C GLY A 63 4.74 5.79 10.46
N TYR A 64 3.63 6.11 9.78
CA TYR A 64 3.48 6.23 8.31
C TYR A 64 4.29 7.39 7.69
N ASN A 65 4.87 8.27 8.51
CA ASN A 65 5.47 9.54 8.05
C ASN A 65 6.82 9.36 7.35
N VAL A 66 7.43 8.17 7.42
CA VAL A 66 8.69 7.88 6.74
C VAL A 66 8.50 7.37 5.32
N ASN A 67 7.27 7.03 4.91
CA ASN A 67 6.95 6.51 3.58
C ASN A 67 7.75 5.24 3.21
N ILE A 68 8.15 4.48 4.23
CA ILE A 68 8.83 3.19 4.10
C ILE A 68 7.79 2.09 4.31
N VAL A 69 7.76 1.14 3.39
CA VAL A 69 6.85 0.01 3.38
C VAL A 69 7.62 -1.31 3.35
N THR A 70 6.97 -2.38 3.79
CA THR A 70 7.46 -3.75 3.71
C THR A 70 6.33 -4.68 3.29
N ALA A 71 6.68 -5.78 2.64
CA ALA A 71 5.78 -6.90 2.39
C ALA A 71 5.99 -8.04 3.41
N ASP A 72 7.02 -7.93 4.25
CA ASP A 72 7.31 -8.86 5.34
C ASP A 72 6.70 -8.30 6.63
N VAL A 73 5.68 -8.97 7.15
CA VAL A 73 4.95 -8.48 8.32
C VAL A 73 5.75 -8.64 9.61
N SER A 74 6.74 -9.54 9.62
CA SER A 74 7.64 -9.73 10.76
C SER A 74 8.64 -8.59 10.90
N THR A 75 8.93 -7.91 9.80
CA THR A 75 9.71 -6.66 9.78
C THR A 75 8.86 -5.42 10.07
N ALA A 76 7.52 -5.51 9.98
CA ALA A 76 6.64 -4.47 10.48
C ALA A 76 6.67 -4.49 12.02
N ASP A 77 6.61 -3.32 12.64
CA ASP A 77 6.65 -3.18 14.10
C ASP A 77 5.37 -3.73 14.75
N THR A 78 5.36 -3.76 16.09
CA THR A 78 4.38 -4.31 17.04
C THR A 78 2.89 -4.21 16.67
N ILE A 79 2.48 -3.29 15.80
CA ILE A 79 1.15 -3.28 15.16
C ILE A 79 1.34 -3.00 13.66
N PRO A 80 1.15 -4.00 12.78
CA PRO A 80 1.32 -3.77 11.34
C PRO A 80 0.18 -2.90 10.80
N ILE A 81 0.56 -1.78 10.18
CA ILE A 81 -0.38 -0.82 9.57
C ILE A 81 -0.39 -1.10 8.08
N ALA A 82 -1.53 -1.46 7.51
CA ALA A 82 -1.61 -1.66 6.08
C ALA A 82 -1.44 -0.34 5.33
N ALA A 83 -0.57 -0.34 4.31
CA ALA A 83 -0.18 0.84 3.55
C ALA A 83 -0.94 0.94 2.22
N GLY A 84 -1.10 -0.17 1.52
CA GLY A 84 -1.73 -0.20 0.20
C GLY A 84 -1.32 -1.42 -0.62
N VAL A 85 -1.46 -1.32 -1.94
CA VAL A 85 -1.14 -2.41 -2.88
C VAL A 85 -0.10 -1.92 -3.89
N SER A 86 0.96 -2.70 -4.07
CA SER A 86 1.99 -2.41 -5.08
C SER A 86 1.40 -2.46 -6.49
N ILE A 87 1.92 -1.62 -7.39
CA ILE A 87 1.50 -1.64 -8.81
C ILE A 87 2.63 -2.03 -9.77
N SER A 88 3.84 -2.17 -9.25
CA SER A 88 5.02 -2.65 -9.95
C SER A 88 5.98 -3.28 -8.95
N ALA A 89 7.01 -3.94 -9.47
CA ALA A 89 8.20 -4.20 -8.66
C ALA A 89 8.93 -2.88 -8.35
N PRO A 90 9.63 -2.79 -7.21
CA PRO A 90 10.53 -1.68 -6.93
C PRO A 90 11.69 -1.65 -7.93
N ALA A 91 12.17 -0.45 -8.24
CA ALA A 91 13.38 -0.28 -9.04
C ALA A 91 14.65 -0.44 -8.19
N ASP A 92 15.83 -0.25 -8.81
CA ASP A 92 17.16 -0.49 -8.25
C ASP A 92 17.44 0.14 -6.86
N THR A 93 16.69 1.19 -6.50
CA THR A 93 16.84 1.90 -5.21
C THR A 93 15.72 1.63 -4.21
N ASN A 94 14.90 0.61 -4.47
CA ASN A 94 13.72 0.23 -3.68
C ASN A 94 12.55 1.23 -3.74
N HIS A 95 12.54 2.19 -4.66
CA HIS A 95 11.46 3.19 -4.77
C HIS A 95 10.44 2.82 -5.85
N PHE A 96 9.17 3.12 -5.58
CA PHE A 96 8.06 2.85 -6.49
C PHE A 96 6.77 3.55 -6.04
N TRP A 97 5.79 3.57 -6.94
CA TRP A 97 4.42 3.99 -6.63
C TRP A 97 3.62 2.83 -6.04
N MET A 98 2.83 3.11 -5.02
CA MET A 98 1.87 2.19 -4.42
C MET A 98 0.46 2.77 -4.55
N GLN A 99 -0.54 1.94 -4.87
CA GLN A 99 -1.93 2.37 -4.86
C GLN A 99 -2.45 2.41 -3.41
N ILE A 100 -3.05 3.54 -3.03
CA ILE A 100 -3.56 3.79 -1.67
C ILE A 100 -5.07 4.10 -1.64
N LYS A 101 -5.68 4.44 -2.78
CA LYS A 101 -7.15 4.60 -2.89
C LYS A 101 -7.71 4.05 -4.19
N GLY A 102 -8.99 3.65 -4.15
CA GLY A 102 -9.75 3.10 -5.27
C GLY A 102 -9.55 1.59 -5.44
N ALA A 103 -10.24 1.00 -6.42
CA ALA A 103 -10.20 -0.44 -6.67
C ALA A 103 -8.80 -0.94 -7.07
N ALA A 104 -8.21 -1.78 -6.24
CA ALA A 104 -6.92 -2.44 -6.45
C ALA A 104 -7.13 -3.93 -6.73
N THR A 105 -6.37 -4.46 -7.68
CA THR A 105 -6.35 -5.88 -7.99
C THR A 105 -5.22 -6.54 -7.22
N LEU A 106 -5.53 -7.60 -6.51
CA LEU A 106 -4.55 -8.38 -5.76
C LEU A 106 -3.91 -9.42 -6.66
N LEU A 107 -2.64 -9.70 -6.41
CA LEU A 107 -1.95 -10.84 -6.96
C LEU A 107 -2.61 -12.12 -6.46
N ALA A 108 -2.67 -13.17 -7.28
CA ALA A 108 -3.33 -14.42 -6.89
C ALA A 108 -2.70 -15.08 -5.63
N SER A 109 -1.42 -14.79 -5.36
CA SER A 109 -0.72 -15.27 -4.16
C SER A 109 -0.88 -14.36 -2.95
N THR A 110 -1.46 -13.16 -3.11
CA THR A 110 -1.79 -12.29 -1.98
C THR A 110 -3.08 -12.78 -1.36
N ASN A 111 -2.98 -13.30 -0.15
CA ASN A 111 -4.13 -13.87 0.53
C ASN A 111 -4.88 -12.79 1.30
N VAL A 112 -6.19 -12.94 1.38
CA VAL A 112 -7.04 -12.19 2.30
C VAL A 112 -7.59 -13.19 3.30
N THR A 113 -6.98 -13.24 4.47
CA THR A 113 -7.36 -14.17 5.53
C THR A 113 -8.74 -13.84 6.10
N GLY A 114 -9.50 -14.87 6.48
CA GLY A 114 -10.93 -14.75 6.80
C GLY A 114 -11.83 -14.97 5.57
N THR A 115 -13.15 -15.07 5.75
CA THR A 115 -14.08 -15.29 4.64
C THR A 115 -14.47 -13.95 4.00
N PRO A 116 -13.95 -13.59 2.82
CA PRO A 116 -14.24 -12.31 2.21
C PRO A 116 -15.70 -12.23 1.77
N SER A 117 -16.34 -11.11 2.09
CA SER A 117 -17.65 -10.74 1.55
C SER A 117 -17.67 -9.25 1.23
N ALA A 118 -18.50 -8.87 0.25
CA ALA A 118 -18.57 -7.48 -0.18
C ALA A 118 -19.02 -6.57 0.98
N GLY A 119 -18.33 -5.44 1.13
CA GLY A 119 -18.61 -4.47 2.21
C GLY A 119 -17.90 -4.75 3.53
N GLN A 120 -17.16 -5.86 3.66
CA GLN A 120 -16.30 -6.08 4.81
C GLN A 120 -15.07 -5.18 4.75
N GLY A 121 -14.69 -4.63 5.90
CA GLY A 121 -13.44 -3.89 6.03
C GLY A 121 -12.24 -4.80 5.81
N VAL A 122 -11.14 -4.23 5.30
CA VAL A 122 -9.86 -4.94 5.15
C VAL A 122 -8.80 -4.24 5.99
N GLN A 123 -7.91 -5.01 6.60
CA GLN A 123 -6.77 -4.54 7.40
C GLN A 123 -5.51 -5.34 7.07
N SER A 124 -4.40 -5.01 7.74
CA SER A 124 -3.15 -5.79 7.67
C SER A 124 -3.37 -7.26 8.05
N GLY A 125 -2.77 -8.17 7.28
CA GLY A 125 -2.65 -9.59 7.65
C GLY A 125 -1.63 -9.80 8.76
N ALA A 126 -1.62 -11.03 9.30
CA ALA A 126 -0.61 -11.52 10.26
C ALA A 126 0.50 -12.34 9.58
N THR A 127 0.48 -12.41 8.26
CA THR A 127 1.45 -13.12 7.43
C THR A 127 1.94 -12.17 6.34
N ASP A 128 3.12 -12.47 5.81
CA ASP A 128 3.76 -11.68 4.77
C ASP A 128 2.86 -11.53 3.54
N SER A 129 2.84 -10.33 2.98
CA SER A 129 2.14 -10.01 1.73
C SER A 129 0.63 -10.25 1.76
N ASP A 130 0.04 -10.31 2.96
CA ASP A 130 -1.36 -10.67 3.17
C ASP A 130 -2.18 -9.53 3.78
N PHE A 131 -3.46 -9.55 3.47
CA PHE A 131 -4.48 -8.81 4.19
C PHE A 131 -5.32 -9.73 5.06
N ALA A 132 -6.12 -9.13 5.94
CA ALA A 132 -7.15 -9.83 6.69
C ALA A 132 -8.50 -9.13 6.53
N VAL A 133 -9.56 -9.93 6.42
CA VAL A 133 -10.93 -9.45 6.62
C VAL A 133 -11.01 -8.92 8.04
N ASN A 134 -11.41 -7.67 8.17
CA ASN A 134 -11.67 -7.07 9.46
C ASN A 134 -13.08 -7.46 9.90
N ALA A 135 -13.18 -8.47 10.77
CA ALA A 135 -14.45 -9.03 11.25
C ALA A 135 -15.29 -8.07 12.12
N GLY A 136 -14.81 -6.84 12.35
CA GLY A 136 -15.50 -5.80 13.12
C GLY A 136 -16.58 -5.07 12.33
N VAL A 137 -17.73 -5.69 12.13
CA VAL A 137 -18.95 -4.94 11.78
C VAL A 137 -19.42 -4.21 13.03
N GLY A 138 -19.02 -2.95 13.20
CA GLY A 138 -19.62 -2.02 14.17
C GLY A 138 -18.64 -1.07 14.85
N ALA A 139 -18.78 0.24 14.58
CA ALA A 139 -18.54 1.43 15.41
C ALA A 139 -17.39 1.52 16.44
N GLY A 140 -16.40 0.63 16.42
CA GLY A 140 -15.30 0.61 17.39
C GLY A 140 -13.98 0.07 16.84
N VAL A 141 -13.87 -0.06 15.52
CA VAL A 141 -12.60 -0.42 14.88
C VAL A 141 -11.80 0.85 14.69
N ASP A 142 -10.51 0.81 15.04
CA ASP A 142 -9.61 1.91 14.72
C ASP A 142 -9.66 2.13 13.20
N ALA A 143 -10.29 3.22 12.76
CA ALA A 143 -10.40 3.58 11.34
C ALA A 143 -9.01 3.73 10.69
N LYS A 144 -7.97 3.84 11.52
CA LYS A 144 -6.55 3.84 11.13
C LYS A 144 -6.03 2.48 10.65
N LEU A 145 -6.71 1.38 10.99
CA LEU A 145 -6.30 0.02 10.66
C LEU A 145 -7.06 -0.54 9.44
N GLN A 146 -8.25 0.02 9.16
CA GLN A 146 -9.01 -0.31 7.97
C GLN A 146 -8.47 0.45 6.76
N ILE A 147 -8.17 -0.28 5.69
CA ILE A 147 -7.59 0.27 4.46
C ILE A 147 -8.54 0.20 3.27
N GLY A 148 -9.77 -0.26 3.47
CA GLY A 148 -10.70 -0.44 2.37
C GLY A 148 -11.83 -1.41 2.65
N ALA A 149 -12.54 -1.77 1.59
CA ALA A 149 -13.58 -2.79 1.61
C ALA A 149 -13.40 -3.81 0.48
N MET A 150 -13.72 -5.08 0.73
CA MET A 150 -13.72 -6.11 -0.31
C MET A 150 -14.80 -5.81 -1.36
N LEU A 151 -14.43 -5.89 -2.65
CA LEU A 151 -15.37 -5.87 -3.79
C LEU A 151 -15.56 -7.28 -4.38
N SER A 152 -14.49 -8.08 -4.38
CA SER A 152 -14.49 -9.50 -4.74
C SER A 152 -13.35 -10.21 -4.00
N THR A 153 -13.16 -11.51 -4.22
CA THR A 153 -12.03 -12.28 -3.64
C THR A 153 -10.65 -11.78 -4.09
N THR A 154 -10.57 -11.02 -5.18
CA THR A 154 -9.30 -10.54 -5.76
C THR A 154 -9.24 -9.02 -5.92
N VAL A 155 -10.29 -8.31 -5.49
CA VAL A 155 -10.39 -6.85 -5.63
C VAL A 155 -10.79 -6.20 -4.33
N ILE A 156 -10.00 -5.24 -3.89
CA ILE A 156 -10.25 -4.40 -2.71
C ILE A 156 -10.44 -2.96 -3.17
N ASN A 157 -11.48 -2.30 -2.67
CA ASN A 157 -11.56 -0.85 -2.78
C ASN A 157 -10.75 -0.20 -1.67
N LEU A 158 -9.59 0.36 -2.00
CA LEU A 158 -8.69 0.98 -1.03
C LEU A 158 -9.19 2.36 -0.60
N ASP A 159 -8.98 2.67 0.67
CA ASP A 159 -9.16 3.97 1.29
C ASP A 159 -8.12 4.18 2.40
N CYS A 160 -6.84 3.92 2.10
CA CYS A 160 -5.76 4.01 3.08
C CYS A 160 -5.57 5.46 3.56
N MET A 161 -5.25 5.63 4.84
CA MET A 161 -4.74 6.89 5.36
C MET A 161 -3.34 7.16 4.78
N TYR A 162 -3.09 8.40 4.34
CA TYR A 162 -1.83 8.82 3.71
C TYR A 162 -1.01 9.74 4.60
#